data_AF-A0A1Q3K719-F1
#
_entry.id   AF-A0A1Q3K719-F1
#
_cell.length_a   1.000
_cell.length_b   1.000
_cell.length_c   1.000
_cell.angle_alpha   90.00
_cell.angle_beta   90.00
_cell.angle_gamma   90.00
#
_symmetry.space_group_name_H-M   'P 1'
#
loop_
_entity.id
_entity.type
_entity.pdbx_description
1 polymer ?
#
loop_
_entity_poly.entity_id
_entity_poly.type
_entity_poly.pdbx_seq_one_letter_code
_entity_poly.pdbx_strand_id
1 'polypeptide(L)'
;MHCIYAIIDPRSDRIFYVGQTSDFDARRRQHIEGTDQLSGFLVRQMAVNGFVPLFVVLEQRRSKAEALAAEIFWIELMLSRGASLLNVQGVGGYVAGAEKRAQLADGLENMLLERAAGISQGSNELEAVANGRSLRAGAPWTPQELRRLSGMRKANMPLDAMADALDRPPYEIRRALKEKRRSQPRRPKN
;
A
#
# COMPACT_ATOMS: atom_id res chain seq x y z
N MET A 1 7.66 22.64 -28.29
CA MET A 1 6.59 21.61 -28.32
C MET A 1 5.96 21.59 -26.94
N HIS A 2 4.65 21.45 -26.86
CA HIS A 2 3.90 21.36 -25.60
C HIS A 2 3.28 19.98 -25.48
N CYS A 3 3.43 19.36 -24.32
CA CYS A 3 2.92 18.04 -23.99
C CYS A 3 1.68 18.17 -23.12
N ILE A 4 0.61 17.47 -23.48
CA ILE A 4 -0.57 17.26 -22.64
C ILE A 4 -0.43 15.86 -22.03
N TYR A 5 -0.60 15.75 -20.73
CA TYR A 5 -0.36 14.52 -19.99
C TYR A 5 -1.45 14.26 -18.94
N ALA A 6 -1.60 12.99 -18.59
CA ALA A 6 -2.39 12.53 -17.46
C ALA A 6 -1.48 12.00 -16.34
N ILE A 7 -1.96 12.11 -15.11
CA ILE A 7 -1.41 11.41 -13.94
C ILE A 7 -2.43 10.38 -13.46
N ILE A 8 -1.98 9.15 -13.28
CA ILE A 8 -2.80 7.99 -12.94
C ILE A 8 -2.36 7.43 -11.59
N ASP A 9 -3.33 7.11 -10.73
CA ASP A 9 -3.09 6.41 -9.49
C ASP A 9 -2.97 4.90 -9.77
N PRO A 10 -1.80 4.28 -9.59
CA PRO A 10 -1.57 2.87 -9.93
C PRO A 10 -2.34 1.90 -9.02
N ARG A 11 -2.95 2.37 -7.93
CA ARG A 11 -3.75 1.53 -7.02
C ARG A 11 -5.17 1.29 -7.53
N SER A 12 -5.65 2.17 -8.42
CA SER A 12 -7.04 2.15 -8.91
C SER A 12 -7.16 2.31 -10.43
N ASP A 13 -6.05 2.51 -11.14
CA ASP A 13 -5.98 2.84 -12.56
C ASP A 13 -6.77 4.09 -12.96
N ARG A 14 -7.09 4.96 -11.99
CA ARG A 14 -7.88 6.17 -12.23
C ARG A 14 -6.98 7.34 -12.58
N ILE A 15 -7.35 8.04 -13.66
CA ILE A 15 -6.81 9.37 -13.97
C ILE A 15 -7.38 10.35 -12.94
N PHE A 16 -6.48 11.06 -12.26
CA PHE A 16 -6.86 12.07 -11.26
C PHE A 16 -6.35 13.47 -11.59
N TYR A 17 -5.52 13.62 -12.62
CA TYR A 17 -5.02 14.92 -13.05
C TYR A 17 -4.71 14.92 -14.54
N VAL A 18 -5.02 16.02 -15.21
CA VAL A 18 -4.59 16.31 -16.58
C VAL A 18 -3.83 17.64 -16.55
N GLY A 19 -2.74 17.75 -17.30
CA GLY A 19 -1.98 19.00 -17.36
C GLY A 19 -1.30 19.21 -18.69
N GLN A 20 -0.83 20.43 -18.94
CA GLN A 20 0.12 20.71 -20.03
C GLN A 20 1.45 21.29 -19.54
N THR A 21 2.51 21.07 -20.32
CA THR A 21 3.85 21.62 -20.08
C THR A 21 4.69 21.66 -21.35
N SER A 22 5.64 22.59 -21.44
CA SER A 22 6.70 22.56 -22.47
C SER A 22 7.91 21.71 -22.08
N ASP A 23 8.03 21.36 -20.79
CA ASP A 23 9.08 20.50 -20.25
C ASP A 23 8.43 19.42 -19.38
N PHE A 24 8.32 18.22 -19.94
CA PHE A 24 7.62 17.11 -19.31
C PHE A 24 8.40 16.49 -18.15
N ASP A 25 9.72 16.35 -18.29
CA ASP A 25 10.56 15.74 -17.26
C ASP A 25 10.69 16.64 -16.02
N ALA A 26 10.84 17.96 -16.21
CA ALA A 26 10.83 18.89 -15.10
C ALA A 26 9.46 18.89 -14.38
N ARG A 27 8.36 18.89 -15.15
CA ARG A 27 7.02 18.88 -14.58
C ARG A 27 6.69 17.57 -13.86
N ARG A 28 7.19 16.43 -14.37
CA ARG A 28 7.07 15.12 -13.71
C ARG A 28 7.75 15.15 -12.34
N ARG A 29 9.00 15.62 -12.28
CA ARG A 29 9.74 15.75 -11.01
C ARG A 29 9.00 16.63 -10.00
N GLN A 30 8.50 17.78 -10.45
CA GLN A 30 7.74 18.69 -9.59
C GLN A 30 6.48 18.03 -8.98
N HIS A 31 5.76 17.20 -9.74
CA HIS A 31 4.62 16.47 -9.20
C HIS A 31 5.04 15.39 -8.20
N ILE A 32 6.12 14.65 -8.49
CA ILE A 32 6.65 13.60 -7.60
C ILE A 32 7.15 14.19 -6.27
N GLU A 33 7.83 15.33 -6.31
CA GLU A 33 8.28 16.06 -5.11
C GLU A 33 7.10 16.51 -4.22
N GLY A 34 5.89 16.56 -4.78
CA GLY A 34 4.66 16.91 -4.08
C GLY A 34 4.50 18.42 -3.98
N THR A 35 3.42 18.93 -4.58
CA THR A 35 3.03 20.34 -4.46
C THR A 35 1.92 20.52 -3.41
N ASP A 36 1.66 21.73 -2.96
CA ASP A 36 0.54 22.02 -2.03
C ASP A 36 -0.83 22.09 -2.72
N GLN A 37 -0.90 21.63 -3.97
CA GLN A 37 -2.15 21.43 -4.70
C GLN A 37 -2.77 20.09 -4.32
N LEU A 38 -4.08 19.93 -4.58
CA LEU A 38 -4.83 18.68 -4.30
C LEU A 38 -4.16 17.44 -4.89
N SER A 39 -3.70 17.54 -6.14
CA SER A 39 -2.95 16.46 -6.80
C SER A 39 -1.65 16.11 -6.07
N GLY A 40 -0.95 17.11 -5.53
CA GLY A 40 0.29 16.90 -4.78
C GLY A 40 0.06 16.21 -3.44
N PHE A 41 -1.06 16.47 -2.75
CA PHE A 41 -1.44 15.69 -1.56
C PHE A 41 -1.67 14.21 -1.90
N LEU A 42 -2.40 13.91 -2.98
CA LEU A 42 -2.62 12.52 -3.40
C LEU A 42 -1.30 11.84 -3.79
N VAL A 43 -0.38 12.55 -4.47
CA VAL A 43 0.95 12.03 -4.77
C VAL A 43 1.75 11.72 -3.50
N ARG A 44 1.72 12.61 -2.50
CA ARG A 44 2.37 12.35 -1.21
C ARG A 44 1.77 11.14 -0.49
N GLN A 45 0.45 10.98 -0.50
CA GLN A 45 -0.21 9.79 0.05
C GLN A 45 0.22 8.50 -0.66
N MET A 46 0.37 8.52 -1.99
CA MET A 46 0.90 7.37 -2.74
C MET A 46 2.35 7.05 -2.32
N ALA A 47 3.21 8.07 -2.24
CA ALA A 47 4.61 7.91 -1.88
C ALA A 47 4.79 7.34 -0.46
N VAL A 48 3.97 7.76 0.51
CA VAL A 48 4.00 7.21 1.88
C VAL A 48 3.68 5.71 1.88
N ASN A 49 2.82 5.25 0.98
CA ASN A 49 2.45 3.85 0.81
C ASN A 49 3.37 3.07 -0.16
N GLY A 50 4.48 3.65 -0.60
CA GLY A 50 5.43 2.99 -1.50
C GLY A 50 5.01 2.94 -2.97
N PHE A 51 4.01 3.73 -3.38
CA PHE A 51 3.56 3.83 -4.77
C PHE A 51 4.10 5.09 -5.45
N VAL A 52 4.30 5.00 -6.77
CA VAL A 52 4.67 6.13 -7.62
C VAL A 52 3.60 6.31 -8.70
N PRO A 53 3.08 7.54 -8.92
CA PRO A 53 2.09 7.79 -9.97
C PRO A 53 2.63 7.47 -11.37
N LEU A 54 1.75 7.00 -12.24
CA LEU A 54 2.07 6.84 -13.66
C LEU A 54 1.80 8.15 -14.39
N PHE A 55 2.72 8.54 -15.27
CA PHE A 55 2.59 9.72 -16.12
C PHE A 55 2.50 9.29 -17.57
N VAL A 56 1.43 9.68 -18.25
CA VAL A 56 1.18 9.31 -19.65
C VAL A 56 1.03 10.57 -20.49
N VAL A 57 1.79 10.65 -21.57
CA VAL A 57 1.59 11.68 -22.60
C VAL A 57 0.35 11.31 -23.40
N LEU A 58 -0.66 12.18 -23.37
CA LEU A 58 -1.88 12.02 -24.15
C LEU A 58 -1.68 12.54 -25.57
N GLU A 59 -1.02 13.69 -25.68
CA GLU A 59 -0.96 14.45 -26.94
C GLU A 59 0.17 15.48 -26.93
N GLN A 60 0.63 15.90 -28.12
CA GLN A 60 1.63 16.96 -28.29
C GLN A 60 1.14 18.04 -29.26
N ARG A 61 1.37 19.30 -28.90
CA ARG A 61 0.98 20.49 -29.66
C ARG A 61 2.15 21.43 -29.90
N ARG A 62 2.06 22.23 -30.97
CA ARG A 62 3.17 23.11 -31.37
C ARG A 62 3.13 24.43 -30.59
N SER A 63 1.94 24.96 -30.38
CA SER A 63 1.73 26.22 -29.66
C SER A 63 1.13 26.01 -28.26
N LYS A 64 1.36 26.97 -27.37
CA LYS A 64 0.75 27.01 -26.04
C LYS A 64 -0.77 27.14 -26.11
N ALA A 65 -1.29 27.88 -27.08
CA ALA A 65 -2.74 28.08 -27.26
C ALA A 65 -3.44 26.76 -27.64
N GLU A 66 -2.87 26.00 -28.58
CA GLU A 66 -3.35 24.66 -28.92
C GLU A 66 -3.26 23.71 -27.72
N ALA A 67 -2.18 23.78 -26.93
CA ALA A 67 -2.00 22.94 -25.76
C ALA A 67 -3.05 23.23 -24.67
N LEU A 68 -3.40 24.49 -24.47
CA LEU A 68 -4.46 24.90 -23.54
C LEU A 68 -5.83 24.38 -24.00
N ALA A 69 -6.15 24.51 -25.30
CA ALA A 69 -7.40 23.98 -25.84
C ALA A 69 -7.48 22.45 -25.70
N ALA A 70 -6.37 21.74 -25.96
CA ALA A 70 -6.28 20.30 -25.78
C ALA A 70 -6.40 19.89 -24.30
N GLU A 71 -5.77 20.62 -23.38
CA GLU A 71 -5.91 20.38 -21.94
C GLU A 71 -7.37 20.48 -21.49
N ILE A 72 -8.08 21.54 -21.90
CA ILE A 72 -9.52 21.72 -21.61
C ILE A 72 -10.33 20.55 -22.18
N PHE A 73 -10.11 20.19 -23.44
CA PHE A 73 -10.79 19.08 -24.08
C PHE A 73 -10.61 17.77 -23.31
N TRP A 74 -9.37 17.42 -22.93
CA TRP A 74 -9.10 16.19 -22.19
C TRP A 74 -9.72 16.21 -20.79
N ILE A 75 -9.71 17.35 -20.10
CA ILE A 75 -10.39 17.51 -18.81
C ILE A 75 -11.89 17.23 -18.97
N GLU A 76 -12.56 17.90 -19.90
CA GLU A 76 -14.00 17.74 -20.14
C GLU A 76 -14.35 16.31 -20.57
N LEU A 77 -13.54 15.72 -21.46
CA LEU A 77 -13.72 14.35 -21.92
C LEU A 77 -13.61 13.34 -20.77
N MET A 78 -12.62 13.49 -19.89
CA MET A 78 -12.45 12.60 -18.76
C MET A 78 -13.56 12.77 -17.73
N LEU A 79 -13.97 14.01 -17.43
CA LEU A 79 -15.11 14.30 -16.55
C LEU A 79 -16.41 13.72 -17.09
N SER A 80 -16.70 13.87 -18.38
CA SER A 80 -17.90 13.31 -19.03
C SER A 80 -17.91 11.77 -19.01
N ARG A 81 -16.74 11.13 -18.88
CA ARG A 81 -16.59 9.69 -18.69
C ARG A 81 -16.53 9.25 -17.22
N GLY A 82 -16.80 10.16 -16.29
CA GLY A 82 -16.88 9.86 -14.86
C GLY A 82 -15.55 9.88 -14.11
N ALA A 83 -14.47 10.39 -14.71
CA ALA A 83 -13.21 10.58 -13.97
C ALA A 83 -13.38 11.65 -12.87
N SER A 84 -12.72 11.45 -11.74
CA SER A 84 -12.71 12.40 -10.64
C SER A 84 -11.39 13.17 -10.63
N LEU A 85 -11.30 14.22 -11.46
CA LEU A 85 -10.08 15.01 -11.58
C LEU A 85 -9.86 15.93 -10.37
N LEU A 86 -8.59 16.21 -10.07
CA LEU A 86 -8.11 17.09 -8.99
C LEU A 86 -7.53 18.41 -9.54
N ASN A 87 -7.79 18.71 -10.81
CA ASN A 87 -7.42 19.97 -11.44
C ASN A 87 -8.03 21.14 -10.66
N VAL A 88 -7.20 22.08 -10.20
CA VAL A 88 -7.65 23.27 -9.46
C VAL A 88 -8.56 24.18 -10.32
N GLN A 89 -8.51 24.03 -11.64
CA GLN A 89 -9.27 24.85 -12.60
C GLN A 89 -10.56 24.18 -13.12
N GLY A 90 -10.83 22.91 -12.77
CA GLY A 90 -11.92 22.14 -13.35
C GLY A 90 -12.97 21.69 -12.33
N VAL A 91 -14.11 22.40 -12.33
CA VAL A 91 -15.44 21.94 -11.89
C VAL A 91 -15.58 21.59 -10.39
N GLY A 92 -15.94 22.60 -9.61
CA GLY A 92 -16.36 22.49 -8.21
C GLY A 92 -15.81 23.67 -7.43
N GLY A 93 -16.64 24.68 -7.18
CA GLY A 93 -16.22 25.96 -6.60
C GLY A 93 -15.32 25.84 -5.36
N TYR A 94 -14.60 26.92 -5.06
CA TYR A 94 -13.54 27.03 -4.03
C TYR A 94 -13.80 26.28 -2.70
N VAL A 95 -15.06 26.16 -2.25
CA VAL A 95 -15.46 25.46 -1.01
C VAL A 95 -15.27 23.94 -1.11
N ALA A 96 -15.73 23.29 -2.20
CA ALA A 96 -15.57 21.84 -2.38
C ALA A 96 -14.09 21.44 -2.51
N GLY A 97 -13.26 22.34 -3.07
CA GLY A 97 -11.82 22.19 -3.10
C GLY A 97 -11.14 22.27 -1.72
N ALA A 98 -11.71 23.04 -0.78
CA ALA A 98 -11.18 23.17 0.58
C ALA A 98 -11.48 21.92 1.43
N GLU A 99 -12.70 21.39 1.38
CA GLU A 99 -13.08 20.15 2.08
C GLU A 99 -12.24 18.96 1.59
N LYS A 100 -12.11 18.80 0.27
CA LYS A 100 -11.30 17.73 -0.32
C LYS A 100 -9.82 17.87 0.03
N ARG A 101 -9.33 19.10 0.20
CA ARG A 101 -7.96 19.36 0.68
C ARG A 101 -7.78 18.93 2.12
N ALA A 102 -8.71 19.31 3.00
CA ALA A 102 -8.68 18.90 4.40
C ALA A 102 -8.70 17.37 4.51
N GLN A 103 -9.62 16.69 3.81
CA GLN A 103 -9.68 15.21 3.79
C GLN A 103 -8.36 14.56 3.36
N LEU A 104 -7.73 15.07 2.30
CA LEU A 104 -6.44 14.53 1.82
C LEU A 104 -5.28 14.86 2.77
N ALA A 105 -5.30 16.04 3.38
CA ALA A 105 -4.29 16.46 4.36
C ALA A 105 -4.39 15.62 5.64
N ASP A 106 -5.58 15.50 6.23
CA ASP A 106 -5.85 14.69 7.43
C ASP A 106 -5.49 13.22 7.17
N GLY A 107 -5.87 12.69 5.99
CA GLY A 107 -5.50 11.34 5.59
C GLY A 107 -3.97 11.15 5.49
N LEU A 108 -3.24 12.14 4.95
CA LEU A 108 -1.78 12.09 4.88
C LEU A 108 -1.14 12.13 6.27
N GLU A 109 -1.64 13.00 7.16
CA GLU A 109 -1.15 13.10 8.53
C GLU A 109 -1.33 11.78 9.29
N ASN A 110 -2.50 11.15 9.18
CA ASN A 110 -2.76 9.84 9.77
C ASN A 110 -1.80 8.76 9.24
N MET A 111 -1.57 8.69 7.93
CA MET A 111 -0.62 7.74 7.34
C MET A 111 0.82 7.98 7.84
N LEU A 112 1.24 9.24 7.99
CA LEU A 112 2.56 9.59 8.51
C LEU A 112 2.69 9.20 9.99
N LEU A 113 1.64 9.42 10.79
CA LEU A 113 1.59 9.02 12.19
C LEU A 113 1.64 7.49 12.34
N GLU A 114 0.89 6.74 11.55
CA GLU A 114 0.94 5.27 11.53
C GLU A 114 2.34 4.74 11.18
N ARG A 115 2.99 5.35 10.18
CA ARG A 115 4.36 5.01 9.77
C ARG A 115 5.38 5.36 10.86
N ALA A 116 5.24 6.51 11.52
CA ALA A 116 6.10 6.96 12.61
C ALA A 116 5.91 6.12 13.88
N ALA A 117 4.69 5.66 14.16
CA ALA A 117 4.37 4.76 15.27
C ALA A 117 4.87 3.32 15.06
N GLY A 118 5.56 3.03 13.94
CA GLY A 118 6.02 1.68 13.61
C GLY A 118 4.88 0.71 13.30
N ILE A 119 3.66 1.22 13.09
CA ILE A 119 2.50 0.46 12.63
C ILE A 119 2.60 0.30 11.11
N SER A 120 3.78 -0.12 10.63
CA SER A 120 3.86 -0.79 9.34
C SER A 120 3.43 -2.24 9.55
N GLN A 121 2.12 -2.46 9.69
CA GLN A 121 1.59 -3.83 9.68
C GLN A 121 1.78 -4.49 8.30
N GLY A 122 1.97 -3.71 7.24
CA GLY A 122 2.12 -4.24 5.88
C GLY A 122 3.54 -4.70 5.51
N SER A 123 4.58 -3.89 5.74
CA SER A 123 5.88 -4.16 5.11
C SER A 123 6.64 -5.31 5.78
N ASN A 124 6.63 -5.41 7.10
CA ASN A 124 7.36 -6.48 7.81
C ASN A 124 6.68 -7.85 7.69
N GLU A 125 5.35 -7.92 7.64
CA GLU A 125 4.63 -9.20 7.45
C GLU A 125 4.71 -9.68 6.00
N LEU A 126 4.51 -8.81 5.00
CA LEU A 126 4.62 -9.21 3.59
C LEU A 126 6.05 -9.59 3.21
N GLU A 127 7.05 -8.86 3.70
CA GLU A 127 8.46 -9.19 3.47
C GLU A 127 8.89 -10.45 4.23
N ALA A 128 8.32 -10.71 5.42
CA ALA A 128 8.51 -11.98 6.12
C ALA A 128 7.86 -13.16 5.39
N VAL A 129 6.62 -13.01 4.91
CA VAL A 129 5.90 -14.03 4.15
C VAL A 129 6.59 -14.31 2.81
N ALA A 130 7.01 -13.28 2.08
CA ALA A 130 7.76 -13.41 0.83
C ALA A 130 9.12 -14.09 1.02
N ASN A 131 9.76 -13.91 2.18
CA ASN A 131 11.01 -14.58 2.56
C ASN A 131 10.79 -15.92 3.31
N GLY A 132 9.58 -16.47 3.33
CA GLY A 132 9.28 -17.77 3.94
C GLY A 132 9.38 -17.82 5.47
N ARG A 133 9.38 -16.67 6.16
CA ARG A 133 9.22 -16.60 7.61
C ARG A 133 7.75 -16.78 7.97
N SER A 134 7.47 -17.78 8.79
CA SER A 134 6.15 -17.96 9.40
C SER A 134 5.74 -16.70 10.16
N LEU A 135 4.49 -16.27 9.98
CA LEU A 135 3.94 -15.05 10.59
C LEU A 135 3.97 -15.09 12.13
N ARG A 136 4.02 -16.30 12.71
CA ARG A 136 4.01 -16.51 14.16
C ARG A 136 5.37 -16.88 14.75
N ALA A 137 6.46 -16.77 13.99
CA ALA A 137 7.80 -17.00 14.50
C ALA A 137 8.11 -16.05 15.67
N GLY A 138 8.45 -16.59 16.84
CA GLY A 138 8.72 -15.83 18.06
C GLY A 138 7.50 -15.40 18.87
N ALA A 139 6.27 -15.56 18.35
CA ALA A 139 5.05 -15.21 19.08
C ALA A 139 4.83 -16.17 20.28
N PRO A 140 4.28 -15.69 21.41
CA PRO A 140 3.96 -16.56 22.54
C PRO A 140 2.95 -17.64 22.16
N TRP A 141 3.05 -18.83 22.76
CA TRP A 141 2.15 -19.94 22.51
C TRP A 141 0.81 -19.73 23.21
N THR A 142 -0.29 -19.82 22.46
CA THR A 142 -1.63 -19.79 23.04
C THR A 142 -2.02 -21.15 23.62
N PRO A 143 -2.94 -21.20 24.60
CA PRO A 143 -3.45 -22.47 25.14
C PRO A 143 -4.12 -23.37 24.09
N GLN A 144 -4.73 -22.79 23.05
CA GLN A 144 -5.37 -23.52 21.97
C GLN A 144 -4.33 -24.15 21.03
N GLU A 145 -3.28 -23.44 20.64
CA GLU A 145 -2.17 -23.96 19.84
C GLU A 145 -1.48 -25.12 20.56
N LEU A 146 -1.23 -25.00 21.87
CA LEU A 146 -0.63 -26.06 22.68
C LEU A 146 -1.51 -27.32 22.75
N ARG A 147 -2.84 -27.16 22.74
CA ARG A 147 -3.80 -28.27 22.66
C ARG A 147 -3.77 -28.91 21.29
N ARG A 148 -3.82 -28.12 20.20
CA ARG A 148 -3.73 -28.61 18.81
C ARG A 148 -2.43 -29.35 18.56
N LEU A 149 -1.29 -28.80 18.96
CA LEU A 149 0.03 -29.44 18.89
C LEU A 149 0.05 -30.81 19.59
N SER A 150 -0.64 -30.91 20.73
CA SER A 150 -0.73 -32.18 21.47
C SER A 150 -1.57 -33.21 20.73
N GLY A 151 -2.68 -32.78 20.11
CA GLY A 151 -3.50 -33.61 19.23
C GLY A 151 -2.71 -34.09 18.01
N MET A 152 -2.02 -33.18 17.33
CA MET A 152 -1.17 -33.50 16.17
C MET A 152 -0.07 -34.51 16.52
N ARG A 153 0.57 -34.34 17.69
CA ARG A 153 1.60 -35.29 18.17
C ARG A 153 0.99 -36.67 18.42
N LYS A 154 -0.19 -36.74 19.04
CA LYS A 154 -0.89 -38.02 19.27
C LYS A 154 -1.30 -38.70 17.97
N ALA A 155 -1.64 -37.92 16.95
CA ALA A 155 -1.96 -38.41 15.60
C ALA A 155 -0.72 -38.78 14.77
N ASN A 156 0.49 -38.72 15.35
CA ASN A 156 1.76 -38.99 14.67
C ASN A 156 1.97 -38.17 13.40
N MET A 157 1.44 -36.94 13.38
CA MET A 157 1.60 -36.02 12.24
C MET A 157 3.08 -35.67 12.06
N PRO A 158 3.61 -35.61 10.82
CA PRO A 158 4.98 -35.23 10.57
C PRO A 158 5.24 -33.78 10.98
N LEU A 159 6.50 -33.49 11.35
CA LEU A 159 6.86 -32.22 11.97
C LEU A 159 6.62 -31.02 11.04
N ASP A 160 6.83 -31.19 9.74
CA ASP A 160 6.62 -30.14 8.75
C ASP A 160 5.12 -29.84 8.58
N ALA A 161 4.27 -30.87 8.57
CA ALA A 161 2.82 -30.67 8.57
C ALA A 161 2.29 -30.00 9.85
N MET A 162 2.94 -30.25 11.00
CA MET A 162 2.63 -29.51 12.24
C MET A 162 3.03 -28.04 12.15
N ALA A 163 4.18 -27.76 11.53
CA ALA A 163 4.70 -26.42 11.31
C ALA A 163 3.74 -25.61 10.42
N ASP A 164 3.32 -26.20 9.29
CA ASP A 164 2.36 -25.60 8.36
C ASP A 164 1.00 -25.36 9.02
N ALA A 165 0.46 -26.39 9.71
CA ALA A 165 -0.88 -26.31 10.31
C ALA A 165 -0.99 -25.31 11.48
N LEU A 166 0.12 -24.94 12.09
CA LEU A 166 0.20 -23.95 13.16
C LEU A 166 0.82 -22.63 12.70
N ASP A 167 1.20 -22.55 11.42
CA ASP A 167 1.95 -21.43 10.84
C ASP A 167 3.12 -21.01 11.75
N ARG A 168 3.94 -21.99 12.16
CA ARG A 168 5.10 -21.81 13.06
C ARG A 168 6.32 -22.52 12.51
N PRO A 169 7.54 -22.00 12.71
CA PRO A 169 8.72 -22.63 12.14
C PRO A 169 9.02 -23.99 12.81
N PRO A 170 9.56 -24.98 12.05
CA PRO A 170 9.85 -26.34 12.54
C PRO A 170 10.66 -26.42 13.84
N TYR A 171 11.59 -25.48 14.07
CA TYR A 171 12.40 -25.48 15.29
C TYR A 171 11.60 -25.13 16.55
N GLU A 172 10.55 -24.31 16.46
CA GLU A 172 9.67 -24.00 17.60
C GLU A 172 8.77 -25.18 17.94
N ILE A 173 8.27 -25.90 16.93
CA ILE A 173 7.53 -27.15 17.13
C ILE A 173 8.40 -28.15 17.89
N ARG A 174 9.65 -28.36 17.46
CA ARG A 174 10.63 -29.23 18.15
C ARG A 174 10.85 -28.81 19.61
N ARG A 175 11.04 -27.50 19.85
CA ARG A 175 11.26 -26.95 21.20
C ARG A 175 10.05 -27.20 22.11
N ALA A 176 8.84 -26.85 21.66
CA ALA A 176 7.61 -27.00 22.42
C ALA A 176 7.31 -28.47 22.76
N LEU A 177 7.55 -29.39 21.82
CA LEU A 177 7.41 -30.83 22.06
C LEU A 177 8.43 -31.36 23.09
N LYS A 178 9.67 -30.83 23.07
CA LYS A 178 10.74 -31.19 24.01
C LYS A 178 10.47 -30.65 25.42
N GLU A 179 10.00 -29.41 25.54
CA GLU A 179 9.61 -28.81 26.82
C GLU A 179 8.45 -29.57 27.46
N LYS A 180 7.42 -29.93 26.68
CA LYS A 180 6.34 -30.80 27.15
C LYS A 180 6.81 -32.19 27.58
N ARG A 181 7.84 -32.74 26.93
CA ARG A 181 8.43 -34.02 27.35
C ARG A 181 9.17 -33.89 28.69
N ARG A 182 9.72 -32.71 29.00
CA ARG A 182 10.40 -32.43 30.28
C ARG A 182 9.41 -32.18 31.42
N SER A 183 8.23 -31.62 31.13
CA SER A 183 7.18 -31.39 32.14
C SER A 183 6.24 -32.58 32.37
N GLN A 184 6.34 -33.66 31.57
CA GLN A 184 5.65 -34.91 31.86
C GLN A 184 6.47 -35.75 32.87
N PRO A 185 5.87 -36.18 34.01
CA PRO A 185 6.56 -37.05 34.95
C PRO A 185 6.94 -38.37 34.27
N ARG A 186 8.18 -38.83 34.49
CA ARG A 186 8.65 -40.13 34.00
C ARG A 186 7.75 -41.22 34.61
N ARG A 187 7.08 -42.02 33.78
CA ARG A 187 6.41 -43.23 34.26
C ARG A 187 7.47 -44.14 34.91
N PRO A 188 7.23 -44.68 36.12
CA PRO A 188 8.10 -45.67 36.71
C PRO A 188 8.16 -46.90 35.79
N LYS A 189 9.36 -47.46 35.63
CA LYS A 189 9.55 -48.74 34.95
C LYS A 189 9.04 -49.83 35.89
N ASN A 190 8.05 -50.60 35.45
CA ASN A 190 7.80 -51.95 35.97
C ASN A 190 8.74 -52.92 35.25
#